data_AF-A0A0G1ADQ9-F1
#
_entry.id   AF-A0A0G1ADQ9-F1
#
_cell.length_a   1.000
_cell.length_b   1.000
_cell.length_c   1.000
_cell.angle_alpha   90.00
_cell.angle_beta   90.00
_cell.angle_gamma   90.00
#
_symmetry.space_group_name_H-M   'P 1'
#
loop_
_entity.id
_entity.type
_entity.pdbx_description
1 polymer ?
#
loop_
_entity_poly.entity_id
_entity_poly.type
_entity_poly.pdbx_seq_one_letter_code
_entity_poly.pdbx_strand_id
1 'polypeptide(L)'
;MAVGKHNIFHYLITAVYLLVKSILGSIVWIVLGIVGYVVFKASVSPYYLIIGFPLMLMSLGMVVNSLWSGLLSIFSLRYNQSMCVMCG
;
A
#
# COMPACT_ATOMS: atom_id res chain seq x y z
N MET A 1 -0.92 -28.71 -6.51
CA MET A 1 -0.19 -27.98 -5.45
C MET A 1 -0.98 -28.17 -4.18
N ALA A 2 -0.41 -28.85 -3.19
CA ALA A 2 -1.13 -29.27 -2.00
C ALA A 2 -1.66 -28.01 -1.27
N VAL A 3 -2.97 -27.79 -1.36
CA VAL A 3 -3.67 -26.73 -0.64
C VAL A 3 -3.57 -27.10 0.84
N GLY A 4 -2.54 -26.60 1.53
CA GLY A 4 -2.54 -26.57 2.98
C GLY A 4 -3.83 -25.86 3.39
N LYS A 5 -4.75 -26.58 4.03
CA LYS A 5 -6.09 -26.08 4.38
C LYS A 5 -5.92 -24.71 5.04
N HIS A 6 -6.33 -23.65 4.34
CA HIS A 6 -6.24 -22.30 4.84
C HIS A 6 -7.13 -22.18 6.08
N ASN A 7 -6.51 -22.29 7.24
CA ASN A 7 -7.20 -22.32 8.53
C ASN A 7 -7.40 -20.89 9.05
N ILE A 8 -8.17 -20.75 10.13
CA ILE A 8 -8.46 -19.44 10.72
C ILE A 8 -7.20 -18.73 11.24
N PHE A 9 -6.18 -19.49 11.63
CA PHE A 9 -4.91 -18.95 12.10
C PHE A 9 -4.10 -18.29 10.98
N HIS A 10 -4.06 -18.93 9.81
CA HIS A 10 -3.44 -18.39 8.60
C HIS A 10 -4.14 -17.11 8.15
N TYR A 11 -5.47 -17.11 8.20
CA TYR A 11 -6.27 -15.93 7.88
C TYR A 11 -5.93 -14.74 8.78
N LEU A 12 -5.93 -14.95 10.11
CA LEU A 12 -5.64 -13.91 11.10
C LEU A 12 -4.23 -13.36 10.94
N ILE A 13 -3.22 -14.23 10.81
CA ILE A 13 -1.82 -13.78 10.65
C ILE A 13 -1.64 -13.03 9.34
N THR A 14 -2.22 -13.52 8.24
CA THR A 14 -2.12 -12.86 6.93
C THR A 14 -2.79 -11.49 6.95
N ALA A 15 -3.96 -11.37 7.60
CA ALA A 15 -4.65 -10.10 7.74
C ALA A 15 -3.84 -9.09 8.57
N VAL A 16 -3.31 -9.50 9.73
CA VAL A 16 -2.48 -8.64 10.58
C VAL A 16 -1.19 -8.23 9.85
N TYR A 17 -0.52 -9.18 9.21
CA TYR A 17 0.72 -8.94 8.46
C TYR A 17 0.50 -7.95 7.31
N LEU A 18 -0.53 -8.17 6.48
CA LEU A 18 -0.83 -7.29 5.36
C LEU A 18 -1.28 -5.91 5.84
N LEU A 19 -2.05 -5.82 6.93
CA LEU A 19 -2.45 -4.54 7.52
C LEU A 19 -1.24 -3.74 8.01
N VAL A 20 -0.32 -4.38 8.76
CA VAL A 20 0.93 -3.73 9.21
C VAL A 20 1.79 -3.30 8.02
N LYS A 21 1.97 -4.19 7.03
CA LYS A 21 2.71 -3.89 5.80
C LYS A 21 2.12 -2.72 5.03
N SER A 22 0.78 -2.66 4.92
CA SER A 22 0.06 -1.59 4.25
C SER A 22 0.20 -0.25 4.96
N ILE A 23 0.19 -0.23 6.29
CA ILE A 23 0.42 0.99 7.09
C ILE A 23 1.86 1.47 6.91
N LEU A 24 2.85 0.59 7.09
CA LEU A 24 4.26 0.94 6.93
C LEU A 24 4.57 1.41 5.50
N GLY A 25 4.02 0.75 4.49
CA GLY A 25 4.13 1.17 3.09
C GLY A 25 3.52 2.54 2.85
N SER A 26 2.33 2.80 3.42
CA SER A 26 1.66 4.10 3.29
C SER A 26 2.48 5.24 3.89
N ILE A 27 3.18 5.03 5.00
CA ILE A 27 4.05 6.05 5.62
C ILE A 27 5.14 6.50 4.65
N VAL A 28 5.81 5.56 3.97
CA VAL A 28 6.85 5.87 2.98
C VAL A 28 6.30 6.72 1.84
N TRP A 29 5.13 6.35 1.31
CA TRP A 29 4.48 7.09 0.24
C TRP A 29 4.01 8.48 0.70
N ILE A 30 3.47 8.62 1.91
CA ILE A 30 3.09 9.92 2.47
C ILE A 30 4.31 10.86 2.54
N VAL A 31 5.47 10.37 2.99
CA VAL A 31 6.70 11.17 3.02
C VAL A 31 7.08 11.66 1.62
N LEU A 32 7.05 10.77 0.61
CA LEU A 32 7.31 11.16 -0.78
C LEU A 32 6.28 12.17 -1.31
N GLY A 33 5.01 12.03 -0.91
CA GLY A 33 3.96 12.99 -1.24
C GLY A 33 4.20 14.37 -0.64
N ILE A 34 4.68 14.44 0.61
CA ILE A 34 5.06 15.69 1.27
C ILE A 34 6.23 16.34 0.53
N VAL A 35 7.26 15.57 0.14
CA VAL A 35 8.37 16.08 -0.68
C VAL A 35 7.85 16.62 -2.01
N GLY A 36 6.96 15.89 -2.69
CA GLY A 36 6.32 16.33 -3.94
C GLY A 36 5.55 17.63 -3.78
N TYR A 37 4.81 17.76 -2.67
CA TYR A 37 4.08 18.98 -2.33
C TYR A 37 5.00 20.17 -2.06
N VAL A 38 6.10 19.97 -1.33
CA VAL A 38 7.10 21.02 -1.08
C VAL A 38 7.73 21.48 -2.39
N VAL A 39 8.10 20.55 -3.27
CA VAL A 39 8.66 20.85 -4.60
C VAL A 39 7.64 21.62 -5.45
N PHE A 40 6.39 21.16 -5.48
CA PHE A 40 5.31 21.86 -6.19
C PHE A 40 5.11 23.29 -5.67
N LYS A 41 5.05 23.47 -4.35
CA LYS A 41 4.86 24.79 -3.72
C LYS A 41 6.04 25.73 -3.94
N ALA A 42 7.27 25.22 -4.07
CA ALA A 42 8.43 26.05 -4.33
C ALA A 42 8.29 26.85 -5.64
N SER A 43 7.68 26.28 -6.69
CA SER A 43 7.22 26.95 -7.92
C SER A 43 8.18 27.98 -8.56
N VAL A 44 9.49 27.91 -8.29
CA VAL A 44 10.50 28.85 -8.82
C VAL A 44 10.72 28.65 -10.32
N SER A 45 10.37 27.48 -10.84
CA SER A 45 10.60 27.05 -12.21
C SER A 45 9.50 26.07 -12.65
N PRO A 46 9.07 26.10 -13.92
CA PRO A 46 8.07 25.16 -14.46
C PRO A 46 8.48 23.69 -14.34
N TYR A 47 9.78 23.39 -14.22
CA TYR A 47 10.24 22.02 -13.97
C TYR A 47 9.74 21.44 -12.65
N TYR A 48 9.57 22.28 -11.62
CA TYR A 48 9.06 21.82 -10.32
C TYR A 48 7.59 21.41 -10.37
N LEU A 49 6.80 22.01 -11.28
CA LEU A 49 5.43 21.57 -11.55
C LEU A 49 5.39 20.18 -12.18
N ILE A 50 6.26 19.96 -13.18
CA ILE A 50 6.35 18.70 -13.93
C ILE A 50 6.82 17.54 -13.02
N ILE A 51 7.64 17.82 -12.01
CA ILE A 51 8.15 16.79 -11.09
C ILE A 51 7.24 16.64 -9.87
N GLY A 52 6.86 17.75 -9.23
CA GLY A 52 6.12 17.75 -7.98
C GLY A 52 4.71 17.18 -8.11
N PHE A 53 3.99 17.55 -9.18
CA PHE A 53 2.61 17.09 -9.36
C PHE A 53 2.48 15.58 -9.61
N PRO A 54 3.25 14.95 -10.52
CA PRO A 54 3.25 13.50 -10.66
C PRO A 54 3.70 12.76 -9.38
N LEU A 55 4.67 13.31 -8.65
CA LEU A 55 5.12 12.71 -7.39
C LEU A 55 4.00 12.69 -6.35
N MET A 56 3.23 13.78 -6.25
CA MET A 56 2.05 13.84 -5.39
C MET A 56 0.98 12.83 -5.82
N LEU A 57 0.63 12.77 -7.10
CA LEU A 57 -0.38 11.82 -7.60
C LEU A 57 0.04 10.36 -7.39
N MET A 58 1.30 10.04 -7.68
CA MET A 58 1.86 8.71 -7.47
C MET A 58 1.80 8.34 -5.99
N SER A 59 2.21 9.23 -5.09
CA SER A 59 2.16 8.97 -3.64
C SER A 59 0.74 8.68 -3.16
N LEU A 60 -0.24 9.47 -3.59
CA LEU A 60 -1.64 9.28 -3.22
C LEU A 60 -2.17 7.94 -3.74
N GLY A 61 -1.93 7.62 -5.01
CA GLY A 61 -2.34 6.36 -5.61
C GLY A 61 -1.75 5.15 -4.88
N MET A 62 -0.48 5.23 -4.48
CA MET A 62 0.20 4.16 -3.76
C MET A 62 -0.29 3.99 -2.32
N VAL A 63 -0.62 5.09 -1.62
CA VAL A 63 -1.27 5.04 -0.29
C VAL A 63 -2.64 4.35 -0.39
N VAL A 64 -3.48 4.80 -1.33
CA VAL A 64 -4.81 4.21 -1.54
C VAL A 64 -4.70 2.73 -1.87
N ASN A 65 -3.79 2.35 -2.78
CA ASN A 65 -3.57 0.95 -3.15
C ASN A 65 -3.09 0.09 -1.97
N SER A 66 -2.21 0.64 -1.12
CA SER A 66 -1.71 -0.05 0.07
C SER A 66 -2.83 -0.29 1.08
N LEU A 67 -3.63 0.74 1.38
CA LEU A 67 -4.78 0.61 2.28
C LEU A 67 -5.84 -0.35 1.73
N TRP A 68 -6.10 -0.28 0.42
CA TRP A 68 -7.04 -1.18 -0.25
C TRP A 68 -6.62 -2.65 -0.14
N SER A 69 -5.33 -2.93 -0.32
CA SER A 69 -4.76 -4.28 -0.13
C SER A 69 -4.95 -4.78 1.31
N GLY A 70 -4.78 -3.89 2.30
CA GLY A 70 -5.06 -4.19 3.71
C GLY A 70 -6.53 -4.51 3.95
N LEU A 71 -7.45 -3.70 3.41
CA LEU A 71 -8.89 -3.93 3.51
C LEU A 71 -9.29 -5.26 2.85
N LEU A 72 -8.80 -5.54 1.64
CA LEU A 72 -9.07 -6.79 0.94
C LEU A 72 -8.57 -8.01 1.71
N SER A 73 -7.44 -7.89 2.43
CA SER A 73 -6.95 -8.99 3.28
C SER A 73 -7.91 -9.36 4.42
N ILE A 74 -8.77 -8.43 4.84
CA ILE A 74 -9.79 -8.66 5.86
C ILE A 74 -11.09 -9.09 5.18
N PHE A 75 -11.62 -8.30 4.26
CA PHE A 75 -12.98 -8.54 3.74
C PHE A 75 -13.08 -9.61 2.66
N SER A 76 -11.98 -9.96 1.99
CA SER A 76 -11.99 -10.95 0.91
C SER A 76 -11.21 -12.21 1.29
N LEU A 77 -11.94 -13.28 1.60
CA LEU A 77 -11.34 -14.59 1.88
C LEU A 77 -10.46 -15.09 0.73
N ARG A 78 -10.91 -14.89 -0.52
CA ARG A 78 -10.16 -15.29 -1.72
C ARG A 78 -8.85 -14.50 -1.86
N TYR A 79 -8.87 -13.21 -1.56
CA TYR A 79 -7.66 -12.38 -1.60
C TYR A 79 -6.68 -12.80 -0.49
N ASN A 80 -7.17 -12.98 0.73
CA ASN A 80 -6.36 -13.45 1.86
C ASN A 80 -5.69 -14.80 1.56
N GLN A 81 -6.45 -15.78 1.04
CA GLN A 81 -5.91 -17.08 0.61
C GLN A 81 -4.79 -16.96 -0.43
N SER A 82 -4.93 -16.05 -1.40
CA SER A 82 -3.92 -15.84 -2.45
C SER A 82 -2.65 -15.14 -1.96
N MET A 83 -2.74 -14.39 -0.86
CA MET A 83 -1.65 -13.62 -0.28
C MET A 83 -1.09 -14.25 1.00
N CYS A 84 -1.58 -15.44 1.38
CA CYS A 84 -1.22 -16.10 2.61
C CYS A 84 0.22 -16.63 2.52
N VAL A 85 1.10 -16.03 3.31
CA VAL A 85 2.54 -16.35 3.36
C VAL A 85 2.81 -17.79 3.81
N MET A 86 1.86 -18.41 4.50
CA MET A 86 1.95 -19.79 5.01
C MET A 86 1.30 -20.84 4.09
N CYS A 87 0.55 -20.41 3.08
CA CYS A 87 -0.10 -21.31 2.10
C CYS A 87 0.61 -21.33 0.73
N GLY A 88 1.55 -20.40 0.50
CA GLY A 88 2.47 -20.43 -0.65
C GLY A 88 3.63 -21.38 -0.42
#